data_AF-A0A5A7TMV7-F1
#
_entry.id   AF-A0A5A7TMV7-F1
#
_cell.length_a   1.000
_cell.length_b   1.000
_cell.length_c   1.000
_cell.angle_alpha   90.00
_cell.angle_beta   90.00
_cell.angle_gamma   90.00
#
_symmetry.space_group_name_H-M   'P 1'
#
loop_
_entity.id
_entity.type
_entity.pdbx_description
1 polymer ?
#
loop_
_entity_poly.entity_id
_entity_poly.type
_entity_poly.pdbx_seq_one_letter_code
_entity_poly.pdbx_strand_id
1 'polypeptide(L)'
;MEATRKELEDKNSDHKGMAVEDKARVRPRRRRPFFRRKWTLLDRRSFGGVMAMHLLSLLAPFYFTWPAFWLAVVLYIITGLFGVTLSYHRQLSHKSFKLPKWLEYTFAYMGVHSLQGDPIDWVSTHRIHHQFVDTERDPHSPTVMVALLMFGEGWHNNHHAFEYSARHGLEWWQFDVTWWIILFLEAIGLATDVKLPSRNHMQKLAIQPKSE
;
A
#
# COMPACT_ATOMS: atom_id res chain seq x y z
N MET A 1 -19.84 -34.34 -12.62
CA MET A 1 -19.32 -33.36 -11.65
C MET A 1 -17.79 -33.38 -11.56
N GLU A 2 -17.14 -34.54 -11.73
CA GLU A 2 -15.68 -34.68 -11.60
C GLU A 2 -14.90 -34.16 -12.81
N ALA A 3 -15.42 -34.36 -14.03
CA ALA A 3 -14.82 -33.83 -15.26
C ALA A 3 -14.75 -32.29 -15.27
N THR A 4 -15.82 -31.63 -14.80
CA THR A 4 -15.91 -30.15 -14.72
C THR A 4 -14.95 -29.56 -13.69
N ARG A 5 -14.69 -30.28 -12.61
CA ARG A 5 -13.72 -29.88 -11.58
C ARG A 5 -12.28 -29.95 -12.10
N LYS A 6 -11.98 -31.00 -12.88
CA LYS A 6 -10.67 -31.19 -13.49
C LYS A 6 -10.36 -30.12 -14.55
N GLU A 7 -11.33 -29.75 -15.37
CA GLU A 7 -11.21 -28.63 -16.32
C GLU A 7 -10.98 -27.27 -15.64
N LEU A 8 -11.60 -27.05 -14.47
CA LEU A 8 -11.40 -25.82 -13.70
C LEU A 8 -10.02 -25.78 -13.03
N GLU A 9 -9.51 -26.94 -12.58
CA GLU A 9 -8.17 -27.07 -12.03
C GLU A 9 -7.09 -26.87 -13.11
N ASP A 10 -7.29 -27.42 -14.32
CA ASP A 10 -6.38 -27.23 -15.47
C ASP A 10 -6.40 -25.79 -16.00
N LYS A 11 -7.57 -25.15 -16.13
CA LYS A 11 -7.62 -23.72 -16.51
C LYS A 11 -6.93 -22.81 -15.51
N ASN A 12 -6.97 -23.16 -14.22
CA ASN A 12 -6.36 -22.37 -13.16
C ASN A 12 -4.83 -22.61 -13.06
N SER A 13 -4.36 -23.81 -13.45
CA SER A 13 -2.93 -24.10 -13.56
C SER A 13 -2.31 -23.40 -14.77
N ASP A 14 -2.98 -23.42 -15.92
CA ASP A 14 -2.55 -22.72 -17.14
C ASP A 14 -2.49 -21.20 -16.95
N HIS A 15 -3.49 -20.61 -16.29
CA HIS A 15 -3.50 -19.16 -16.02
C HIS A 15 -2.37 -18.74 -15.07
N LYS A 16 -2.05 -19.58 -14.07
CA LYS A 16 -0.88 -19.38 -13.22
C LYS A 16 0.43 -19.56 -13.99
N GLY A 17 0.53 -20.54 -14.87
CA GLY A 17 1.71 -20.77 -15.72
C GLY A 17 2.02 -19.56 -16.60
N MET A 18 1.01 -19.02 -17.28
CA MET A 18 1.13 -17.80 -18.09
C MET A 18 1.55 -16.58 -17.25
N ALA A 19 0.95 -16.38 -16.07
CA ALA A 19 1.28 -15.25 -15.21
C ALA A 19 2.73 -15.30 -14.68
N VAL A 20 3.26 -16.51 -14.43
CA VAL A 20 4.65 -16.72 -14.01
C VAL A 20 5.62 -16.50 -15.17
N GLU A 21 5.30 -16.99 -16.37
CA GLU A 21 6.11 -16.73 -17.57
C GLU A 21 6.16 -15.25 -17.95
N ASP A 22 5.04 -14.52 -17.86
CA ASP A 22 5.01 -13.09 -18.16
C ASP A 22 5.84 -12.27 -17.17
N LYS A 23 5.83 -12.62 -15.87
CA LYS A 23 6.72 -12.01 -14.87
C LYS A 23 8.20 -12.30 -15.17
N ALA A 24 8.53 -13.51 -15.63
CA ALA A 24 9.90 -13.89 -16.02
C ALA A 24 10.38 -13.22 -17.32
N ARG A 25 9.46 -12.80 -18.21
CA ARG A 25 9.77 -12.21 -19.51
C ARG A 25 10.10 -10.71 -19.45
N VAL A 26 9.72 -10.03 -18.36
CA VAL A 26 10.09 -8.62 -18.15
C VAL A 26 11.57 -8.54 -17.83
N ARG A 27 12.38 -8.21 -18.84
CA ARG A 27 13.82 -7.98 -18.63
C ARG A 27 14.00 -6.92 -17.53
N PRO A 28 14.79 -7.19 -16.48
CA PRO A 28 15.03 -6.20 -15.44
C PRO A 28 15.64 -4.97 -16.08
N ARG A 29 14.93 -3.84 -15.98
CA ARG A 29 15.40 -2.56 -16.50
C ARG A 29 16.73 -2.27 -15.81
N ARG A 30 17.84 -2.26 -16.57
CA ARG A 30 19.19 -1.98 -16.04
C ARG A 30 19.11 -0.77 -15.10
N ARG A 31 19.36 -0.99 -13.80
CA ARG A 31 19.42 0.11 -12.81
C ARG A 31 20.48 1.09 -13.31
N ARG A 32 20.06 2.28 -13.74
CA ARG A 32 21.02 3.33 -14.09
C ARG A 32 21.71 3.74 -12.79
N PRO A 33 23.05 3.83 -12.74
CA PRO A 33 23.73 4.35 -11.56
C PRO A 33 23.13 5.70 -11.19
N PHE A 34 22.84 5.93 -9.90
CA PHE A 34 22.17 7.15 -9.42
C PHE A 34 22.81 8.42 -9.99
N PHE A 35 24.16 8.47 -9.99
CA PHE A 35 24.96 9.58 -10.52
C PHE A 35 24.97 9.72 -12.05
N ARG A 36 24.51 8.73 -12.81
CA ARG A 36 24.44 8.76 -14.28
C ARG A 36 23.01 8.97 -14.81
N ARG A 37 22.05 9.29 -13.93
CA ARG A 37 20.68 9.65 -14.32
C ARG A 37 20.65 11.05 -14.96
N LYS A 38 19.96 11.19 -16.09
CA LYS A 38 19.57 12.52 -16.61
C LYS A 38 18.36 13.00 -15.82
N TRP A 39 18.48 14.14 -15.14
CA TRP A 39 17.41 14.70 -14.32
C TRP A 39 16.43 15.49 -15.20
N THR A 40 15.16 15.12 -15.15
CA THR A 40 14.10 15.89 -15.82
C THR A 40 13.88 17.22 -15.08
N LEU A 41 13.08 18.12 -15.66
CA LEU A 41 12.67 19.35 -14.96
C LEU A 41 11.79 19.03 -13.74
N LEU A 42 10.91 18.04 -13.87
CA LEU A 42 10.07 17.57 -12.77
C LEU A 42 10.93 17.02 -11.62
N ASP A 43 11.93 16.18 -11.92
CA ASP A 43 12.85 15.63 -10.91
C ASP A 43 13.53 16.75 -10.10
N ARG A 44 14.02 17.78 -10.80
CA ARG A 44 14.69 18.94 -10.18
C ARG A 44 13.74 19.75 -9.31
N ARG A 45 12.50 19.97 -9.78
CA ARG A 45 11.45 20.69 -9.03
C ARG A 45 11.04 19.92 -7.78
N SER A 46 10.77 18.63 -7.90
CA SER A 46 10.41 17.77 -6.76
C SER A 46 11.54 17.71 -5.74
N PHE A 47 12.79 17.53 -6.18
CA PHE A 47 13.95 17.56 -5.29
C PHE A 47 14.09 18.89 -4.57
N GLY A 48 14.00 20.01 -5.30
CA GLY A 48 14.05 21.35 -4.70
C GLY A 48 12.92 21.60 -3.70
N GLY A 49 11.70 21.19 -4.03
CA GLY A 49 10.53 21.32 -3.15
C GLY A 49 10.66 20.50 -1.86
N VAL A 50 11.06 19.23 -1.98
CA VAL A 50 11.29 18.37 -0.80
C VAL A 50 12.42 18.93 0.05
N MET A 51 13.54 19.38 -0.55
CA MET A 51 14.64 19.99 0.19
C MET A 51 14.19 21.25 0.94
N ALA A 52 13.47 22.16 0.26
CA ALA A 52 12.95 23.37 0.87
C ALA A 52 12.02 23.07 2.05
N MET A 53 11.12 22.09 1.90
CA MET A 53 10.22 21.65 2.98
C MET A 53 11.00 21.19 4.22
N HIS A 54 12.05 20.38 4.05
CA HIS A 54 12.86 19.89 5.16
C HIS A 54 13.65 21.02 5.83
N LEU A 55 14.23 21.94 5.05
CA LEU A 55 14.93 23.11 5.59
C LEU A 55 13.98 24.03 6.37
N LEU A 56 12.75 24.25 5.87
CA LEU A 56 11.73 25.01 6.58
C LEU A 56 11.29 24.33 7.88
N SER A 57 11.26 22.99 7.93
CA SER A 57 10.90 22.27 9.16
C SER A 57 11.88 22.50 10.31
N LEU A 58 13.13 22.88 10.03
CA LEU A 58 14.12 23.26 11.05
C LEU A 58 13.72 24.54 11.80
N LEU A 59 12.82 25.35 11.23
CA LEU A 59 12.29 26.53 11.90
C LEU A 59 11.16 26.20 12.89
N ALA A 60 10.60 24.99 12.86
CA ALA A 60 9.43 24.62 13.66
C ALA A 60 9.55 24.90 15.17
N PRO A 61 10.70 24.65 15.85
CA PRO A 61 10.84 24.97 17.28
C PRO A 61 10.65 26.45 17.62
N PHE A 62 10.96 27.36 16.68
CA PHE A 62 10.86 28.81 16.88
C PHE A 62 9.45 29.36 16.65
N TYR A 63 8.57 28.57 16.02
CA TYR A 63 7.19 28.94 15.70
C TYR A 63 6.17 27.98 16.34
N PHE A 64 6.59 27.22 17.36
CA PHE A 64 5.73 26.25 18.01
C PHE A 64 4.58 26.92 18.75
N THR A 65 3.37 26.46 18.49
CA THR A 65 2.17 26.76 19.28
C THR A 65 1.32 25.50 19.42
N TRP A 66 0.59 25.37 20.53
CA TRP A 66 -0.32 24.24 20.74
C TRP A 66 -1.37 24.09 19.62
N PRO A 67 -2.00 25.17 19.11
CA PRO A 67 -2.89 25.06 17.96
C PRO A 67 -2.21 24.50 16.71
N ALA A 68 -0.99 24.94 16.39
CA ALA A 68 -0.24 24.44 15.24
C ALA A 68 0.12 22.96 15.39
N PHE A 69 0.48 22.52 16.60
CA PHE A 69 0.73 21.11 16.91
C PHE A 69 -0.51 20.25 16.65
N TRP A 70 -1.67 20.64 17.19
CA TRP A 70 -2.90 19.87 16.99
C TRP A 70 -3.38 19.90 15.54
N LEU A 71 -3.21 21.03 14.84
CA LEU A 71 -3.46 21.10 13.41
C LEU A 71 -2.58 20.10 12.65
N ALA A 72 -1.29 20.01 12.98
CA ALA A 72 -0.39 19.04 12.37
C ALA A 72 -0.83 17.59 12.64
N VAL A 73 -1.25 17.26 13.87
CA VAL A 73 -1.79 15.94 14.22
C VAL A 73 -3.06 15.62 13.42
N VAL A 74 -3.98 16.57 13.31
CA VAL A 74 -5.23 16.39 12.53
C VAL A 74 -4.91 16.19 11.05
N LEU A 75 -4.02 17.00 10.48
CA LEU A 75 -3.58 16.85 9.08
C LEU A 75 -2.87 15.52 8.85
N TYR A 76 -2.06 15.06 9.81
CA TYR A 76 -1.39 13.77 9.75
C TYR A 76 -2.38 12.61 9.67
N ILE A 77 -3.45 12.65 10.47
CA ILE A 77 -4.51 11.65 10.46
C ILE A 77 -5.33 11.75 9.17
N ILE A 78 -5.78 12.95 8.78
CA ILE A 78 -6.60 13.15 7.58
C ILE A 78 -5.86 12.70 6.31
N THR A 79 -4.63 13.15 6.14
CA THR A 79 -3.87 12.87 4.91
C THR A 79 -3.23 11.48 4.94
N GLY A 80 -2.67 11.06 6.08
CA GLY A 80 -2.02 9.76 6.24
C GLY A 80 -3.02 8.62 6.35
N LEU A 81 -3.81 8.58 7.42
CA LEU A 81 -4.74 7.47 7.70
C LEU A 81 -5.89 7.41 6.68
N PHE A 82 -6.61 8.51 6.47
CA PHE A 82 -7.78 8.47 5.59
C PHE A 82 -7.39 8.62 4.10
N GLY A 83 -6.46 9.52 3.81
CA GLY A 83 -6.04 9.80 2.43
C GLY A 83 -5.16 8.71 1.82
N VAL A 84 -4.06 8.35 2.47
CA VAL A 84 -3.07 7.43 1.90
C VAL A 84 -3.41 5.98 2.23
N THR A 85 -3.48 5.60 3.51
CA THR A 85 -3.57 4.18 3.89
C THR A 85 -4.95 3.59 3.58
N LEU A 86 -6.03 4.27 3.97
CA LEU A 86 -7.39 3.81 3.70
C LEU A 86 -7.75 3.94 2.20
N SER A 87 -7.53 5.12 1.61
CA SER A 87 -7.96 5.39 0.23
C SER A 87 -6.94 4.97 -0.82
N TYR A 88 -5.83 5.69 -1.01
CA TYR A 88 -4.92 5.43 -2.14
C TYR A 88 -4.40 4.00 -2.14
N HIS A 89 -4.04 3.49 -0.96
CA HIS A 89 -3.48 2.17 -0.81
C HIS A 89 -4.55 1.07 -0.86
N ARG A 90 -5.34 0.88 0.19
CA ARG A 90 -6.23 -0.29 0.32
C ARG A 90 -7.45 -0.21 -0.61
N GLN A 91 -8.09 0.95 -0.70
CA GLN A 91 -9.31 1.09 -1.51
C GLN A 91 -9.02 1.24 -3.00
N LEU A 92 -8.13 2.16 -3.39
CA LEU A 92 -7.92 2.50 -4.80
C LEU A 92 -6.93 1.56 -5.48
N SER A 93 -5.78 1.28 -4.85
CA SER A 93 -4.78 0.40 -5.44
C SER A 93 -5.23 -1.05 -5.42
N HIS A 94 -5.58 -1.56 -4.24
CA HIS A 94 -5.84 -2.99 -4.03
C HIS A 94 -7.31 -3.42 -4.14
N LYS A 95 -8.23 -2.45 -4.13
CA LYS A 95 -9.68 -2.73 -4.22
C LYS A 95 -10.10 -3.74 -3.14
N SER A 96 -9.56 -3.58 -1.93
CA SER A 96 -9.76 -4.51 -0.82
C SER A 96 -11.16 -4.41 -0.20
N PHE A 97 -11.89 -3.33 -0.48
CA PHE A 97 -13.28 -3.10 -0.07
C PHE A 97 -13.91 -2.03 -0.98
N LYS A 98 -15.23 -1.84 -0.87
CA LYS A 98 -16.00 -0.83 -1.59
C LYS A 98 -16.63 0.16 -0.63
N LEU A 99 -16.65 1.44 -0.98
CA LEU A 99 -17.36 2.52 -0.28
C LEU A 99 -18.37 3.18 -1.22
N PRO A 100 -19.40 3.88 -0.70
CA PRO A 100 -20.20 4.78 -1.51
C PRO A 100 -19.32 5.88 -2.13
N LYS A 101 -19.66 6.29 -3.35
CA LYS A 101 -18.78 7.15 -4.17
C LYS A 101 -18.45 8.49 -3.55
N TRP A 102 -19.38 9.10 -2.81
CA TRP A 102 -19.10 10.36 -2.12
C TRP A 102 -17.97 10.19 -1.09
N LEU A 103 -17.94 9.07 -0.37
CA LEU A 103 -16.94 8.79 0.66
C LEU A 103 -15.60 8.37 0.06
N GLU A 104 -15.63 7.55 -1.00
CA GLU A 104 -14.44 7.22 -1.82
C GLU A 104 -13.75 8.50 -2.32
N TYR A 105 -14.52 9.44 -2.89
CA TYR A 105 -13.97 10.70 -3.39
C TYR A 105 -13.50 11.62 -2.27
N THR A 106 -14.20 11.63 -1.14
CA THR A 106 -13.81 12.41 0.04
C THR A 106 -12.44 11.98 0.53
N PHE A 107 -12.23 10.68 0.74
CA PHE A 107 -10.92 10.18 1.18
C PHE A 107 -9.84 10.34 0.11
N ALA A 108 -10.16 10.15 -1.17
CA ALA A 108 -9.20 10.38 -2.25
C ALA A 108 -8.73 11.85 -2.30
N TYR A 109 -9.64 12.80 -2.05
CA TYR A 109 -9.34 14.22 -1.98
C TYR A 109 -8.47 14.56 -0.77
N MET A 110 -8.74 13.96 0.40
CA MET A 110 -7.86 14.05 1.57
C MET A 110 -6.44 13.56 1.24
N GLY A 111 -6.31 12.51 0.42
CA GLY A 111 -5.02 12.00 -0.06
C GLY A 111 -4.22 13.00 -0.89
N VAL A 112 -4.88 13.88 -1.66
CA VAL A 112 -4.18 14.89 -2.48
C VAL A 112 -3.36 15.85 -1.61
N HIS A 113 -3.86 16.15 -0.41
CA HIS A 113 -3.17 17.01 0.56
C HIS A 113 -1.92 16.37 1.18
N SER A 114 -1.65 15.08 0.94
CA SER A 114 -0.42 14.40 1.39
C SER A 114 0.82 14.77 0.58
N LEU A 115 0.66 15.45 -0.57
CA LEU A 115 1.74 15.81 -1.50
C LEU A 115 2.52 14.60 -2.06
N GLN A 116 1.89 13.43 -2.16
CA GLN A 116 2.50 12.21 -2.72
C GLN A 116 2.19 11.99 -4.22
N GLY A 117 1.56 12.95 -4.89
CA GLY A 117 1.08 12.83 -6.26
C GLY A 117 -0.44 12.73 -6.34
N ASP A 118 -0.98 12.72 -7.56
CA ASP A 118 -2.41 12.53 -7.78
C ASP A 118 -2.81 11.05 -7.61
N PRO A 119 -4.11 10.75 -7.38
CA PRO A 119 -4.55 9.39 -7.14
C PRO A 119 -4.22 8.40 -8.26
N ILE A 120 -4.19 8.85 -9.52
CA ILE A 120 -3.97 7.97 -10.67
C ILE A 120 -2.49 7.58 -10.72
N ASP A 121 -1.59 8.55 -10.61
CA ASP A 121 -0.14 8.32 -10.63
C ASP A 121 0.31 7.47 -9.43
N TRP A 122 -0.21 7.78 -8.22
CA TRP A 122 0.11 7.03 -7.01
C TRP A 122 -0.35 5.57 -7.13
N VAL A 123 -1.61 5.33 -7.52
CA VAL A 123 -2.17 3.99 -7.69
C VAL A 123 -1.44 3.21 -8.79
N SER A 124 -1.12 3.86 -9.90
CA SER A 124 -0.39 3.22 -11.01
C SER A 124 1.01 2.79 -10.56
N THR A 125 1.75 3.71 -9.92
CA THR A 125 3.10 3.44 -9.41
C THR A 125 3.07 2.33 -8.35
N HIS A 126 2.09 2.36 -7.44
CA HIS A 126 1.94 1.33 -6.42
C HIS A 126 1.65 -0.06 -7.00
N ARG A 127 0.76 -0.15 -8.00
CA ARG A 127 0.50 -1.42 -8.70
C ARG A 127 1.72 -1.94 -9.46
N ILE A 128 2.51 -1.05 -10.07
CA ILE A 128 3.79 -1.40 -10.69
C ILE A 128 4.76 -1.92 -9.64
N HIS A 129 4.82 -1.31 -8.46
CA HIS A 129 5.65 -1.79 -7.34
C HIS A 129 5.31 -3.24 -7.00
N HIS A 130 4.02 -3.58 -6.85
CA HIS A 130 3.57 -4.96 -6.61
C HIS A 130 3.86 -5.95 -7.75
N GLN A 131 4.02 -5.48 -8.99
CA GLN A 131 4.39 -6.36 -10.11
C GLN A 131 5.85 -6.85 -10.04
N PHE A 132 6.73 -6.11 -9.36
CA PHE A 132 8.19 -6.31 -9.40
C PHE A 132 8.87 -6.41 -8.02
N VAL A 133 8.08 -6.47 -6.94
CA VAL A 133 8.54 -6.75 -5.57
C VAL A 133 8.65 -8.28 -5.35
N ASP A 134 9.28 -8.70 -4.25
CA ASP A 134 9.59 -10.10 -3.88
C ASP A 134 10.87 -10.70 -4.50
N THR A 135 12.03 -10.13 -4.15
CA THR A 135 13.32 -10.86 -4.20
C THR A 135 13.88 -10.97 -2.79
N GLU A 136 14.77 -11.93 -2.51
CA GLU A 136 15.45 -12.07 -1.21
C GLU A 136 16.23 -10.83 -0.74
N ARG A 137 16.39 -9.83 -1.62
CA ARG A 137 17.07 -8.56 -1.35
C ARG A 137 16.13 -7.44 -0.94
N ASP A 138 14.88 -7.72 -0.60
CA ASP A 138 13.95 -6.71 -0.10
C ASP A 138 14.32 -6.31 1.36
N PRO A 139 14.84 -5.08 1.59
CA PRO A 139 15.17 -4.62 2.94
C PRO A 139 13.93 -4.22 3.76
N HIS A 140 12.71 -4.26 3.21
CA HIS A 140 11.47 -3.81 3.84
C HIS A 140 10.90 -4.79 4.86
N SER A 141 11.76 -5.24 5.79
CA SER A 141 11.32 -6.05 6.93
C SER A 141 10.27 -5.29 7.76
N PRO A 142 9.17 -5.95 8.17
CA PRO A 142 8.08 -5.30 8.88
C PRO A 142 8.59 -4.86 10.25
N THR A 143 8.49 -3.57 10.53
CA THR A 143 8.87 -3.01 11.83
C THR A 143 7.63 -2.54 12.57
N VAL A 144 7.52 -2.95 13.83
CA VAL A 144 6.42 -2.53 14.73
C VAL A 144 6.33 -1.00 14.79
N MET A 145 7.48 -0.30 14.77
CA MET A 145 7.53 1.15 14.77
C MET A 145 6.83 1.77 13.57
N VAL A 146 7.09 1.26 12.35
CA VAL A 146 6.41 1.73 11.14
C VAL A 146 4.93 1.38 11.19
N ALA A 147 4.54 0.21 11.72
CA ALA A 147 3.14 -0.16 11.87
C ALA A 147 2.38 0.79 12.81
N LEU A 148 3.00 1.22 13.91
CA LEU A 148 2.42 2.17 14.86
C LEU A 148 2.28 3.57 14.27
N LEU A 149 3.35 4.07 13.63
CA LEU A 149 3.34 5.43 13.08
C LEU A 149 2.48 5.50 11.82
N MET A 150 2.57 4.53 10.93
CA MET A 150 1.90 4.52 9.63
C MET A 150 0.64 3.64 9.64
N PHE A 151 -0.12 3.64 10.74
CA PHE A 151 -1.49 3.11 10.78
C PHE A 151 -1.69 1.66 10.28
N GLY A 152 -0.70 0.78 10.49
CA GLY A 152 -0.72 -0.63 10.09
C GLY A 152 0.09 -0.96 8.83
N GLU A 153 0.63 0.04 8.12
CA GLU A 153 1.40 -0.18 6.87
C GLU A 153 2.78 -0.81 7.09
N GLY A 154 3.24 -0.88 8.34
CA GLY A 154 4.47 -1.55 8.72
C GLY A 154 4.43 -3.07 8.61
N TRP A 155 3.25 -3.70 8.46
CA TRP A 155 3.13 -5.13 8.17
C TRP A 155 3.30 -5.43 6.67
N HIS A 156 4.34 -4.86 6.08
CA HIS A 156 4.52 -4.78 4.63
C HIS A 156 4.74 -6.15 3.98
N ASN A 157 5.40 -7.08 4.66
CA ASN A 157 5.55 -8.46 4.18
C ASN A 157 4.21 -9.19 4.09
N ASN A 158 3.34 -9.03 5.10
CA ASN A 158 1.99 -9.61 5.06
C ASN A 158 1.19 -8.99 3.92
N HIS A 159 1.37 -7.69 3.72
CA HIS A 159 0.74 -6.98 2.63
C HIS A 159 1.17 -7.54 1.26
N HIS A 160 2.47 -7.73 0.99
CA HIS A 160 2.93 -8.34 -0.26
C HIS A 160 2.44 -9.78 -0.43
N ALA A 161 2.41 -10.56 0.66
CA ALA A 161 1.87 -11.91 0.64
C ALA A 161 0.36 -11.95 0.31
N PHE A 162 -0.40 -10.93 0.69
CA PHE A 162 -1.85 -10.84 0.50
C PHE A 162 -2.28 -9.44 0.05
N GLU A 163 -1.82 -9.01 -1.12
CA GLU A 163 -2.01 -7.62 -1.59
C GLU A 163 -3.48 -7.18 -1.64
N TYR A 164 -4.39 -8.12 -1.95
CA TYR A 164 -5.83 -7.87 -2.02
C TYR A 164 -6.52 -7.72 -0.66
N SER A 165 -5.84 -8.01 0.45
CA SER A 165 -6.40 -8.00 1.79
C SER A 165 -6.70 -6.56 2.25
N ALA A 166 -7.82 -6.36 2.94
CA ALA A 166 -8.12 -5.11 3.62
C ALA A 166 -7.33 -4.96 4.94
N ARG A 167 -6.77 -6.06 5.45
CA ARG A 167 -6.05 -6.17 6.71
C ARG A 167 -4.58 -6.51 6.45
N HIS A 168 -3.65 -5.69 6.96
CA HIS A 168 -2.21 -5.96 6.86
C HIS A 168 -1.67 -6.70 8.09
N GLY A 169 -2.13 -6.34 9.29
CA GLY A 169 -1.78 -7.06 10.51
C GLY A 169 -2.61 -8.33 10.66
N LEU A 170 -2.08 -9.50 10.29
CA LEU A 170 -2.81 -10.78 10.28
C LEU A 170 -2.93 -11.42 11.67
N GLU A 171 -1.95 -11.19 12.53
CA GLU A 171 -1.97 -11.69 13.91
C GLU A 171 -2.79 -10.77 14.82
N TRP A 172 -3.27 -11.31 15.95
CA TRP A 172 -4.11 -10.57 16.90
C TRP A 172 -3.38 -9.41 17.58
N TRP A 173 -2.06 -9.52 17.74
CA TRP A 173 -1.20 -8.50 18.37
C TRP A 173 -0.67 -7.46 17.37
N GLN A 174 -0.91 -7.66 16.06
CA GLN A 174 -0.45 -6.76 15.02
C GLN A 174 -1.39 -5.57 14.90
N PHE A 175 -0.93 -4.42 15.41
CA PHE A 175 -1.68 -3.17 15.41
C PHE A 175 -1.89 -2.64 13.98
N ASP A 176 -3.14 -2.45 13.59
CA ASP A 176 -3.54 -1.97 12.27
C ASP A 176 -4.76 -1.05 12.42
N VAL A 177 -4.50 0.25 12.62
CA VAL A 177 -5.55 1.26 12.84
C VAL A 177 -6.49 1.33 11.64
N THR A 178 -5.92 1.29 10.43
CA THR A 178 -6.72 1.39 9.20
C THR A 178 -7.69 0.21 9.09
N TRP A 179 -7.28 -0.99 9.51
CA TRP A 179 -8.17 -2.15 9.59
C TRP A 179 -9.34 -1.93 10.55
N TRP A 180 -9.10 -1.36 11.73
CA TRP A 180 -10.18 -1.05 12.67
C TRP A 180 -11.17 -0.01 12.14
N ILE A 181 -10.68 0.96 11.36
CA ILE A 181 -11.56 1.91 10.65
C ILE A 181 -12.41 1.19 9.60
N ILE A 182 -11.83 0.28 8.81
CA ILE A 182 -12.58 -0.50 7.82
C ILE A 182 -13.65 -1.35 8.51
N LEU A 183 -13.32 -2.00 9.63
CA LEU A 183 -14.28 -2.75 10.44
C LEU A 183 -15.43 -1.88 10.94
N PHE A 184 -15.12 -0.68 11.44
CA PHE A 184 -16.16 0.27 11.86
C PHE A 184 -17.06 0.67 10.68
N LEU A 185 -16.47 1.01 9.53
CA LEU A 185 -17.21 1.37 8.32
C LEU A 185 -18.08 0.21 7.80
N GLU A 186 -17.60 -1.02 7.91
CA GLU A 186 -18.35 -2.23 7.56
C GLU A 186 -19.52 -2.45 8.54
N ALA A 187 -19.29 -2.28 9.84
CA ALA A 187 -20.31 -2.43 10.87
C ALA A 187 -21.49 -1.45 10.70
N ILE A 188 -21.23 -0.24 10.20
CA ILE A 188 -22.26 0.75 9.89
C ILE A 188 -22.77 0.69 8.44
N GLY A 189 -22.35 -0.33 7.67
CA GLY A 189 -22.83 -0.60 6.30
C GLY A 189 -22.25 0.30 5.21
N LEU A 190 -21.23 1.10 5.49
CA LEU A 190 -20.57 1.95 4.49
C LEU A 190 -19.49 1.21 3.71
N ALA A 191 -18.76 0.30 4.35
CA ALA A 191 -17.83 -0.60 3.67
C ALA A 191 -18.51 -1.92 3.32
N THR A 192 -18.32 -2.38 2.09
CA THR A 192 -18.87 -3.63 1.57
C THR A 192 -17.79 -4.39 0.79
N ASP A 193 -18.00 -5.68 0.54
CA ASP A 193 -17.05 -6.51 -0.22
C ASP A 193 -15.63 -6.48 0.37
N VAL A 194 -15.54 -6.52 1.71
CA VAL A 194 -14.28 -6.48 2.45
C VAL A 194 -13.55 -7.80 2.27
N LYS A 195 -12.36 -7.75 1.67
CA LYS A 195 -11.56 -8.91 1.31
C LYS A 195 -10.56 -9.25 2.40
N LEU A 196 -10.49 -10.53 2.75
CA LEU A 196 -9.54 -11.08 3.72
C LEU A 196 -8.88 -12.35 3.18
N PRO A 197 -7.65 -12.68 3.63
CA PRO A 197 -7.00 -13.92 3.26
C PRO A 197 -7.71 -15.11 3.91
N SER A 198 -7.97 -16.15 3.11
CA SER A 198 -8.52 -17.41 3.62
C SER A 198 -7.47 -18.14 4.48
N ARG A 199 -7.91 -18.81 5.55
CA ARG A 199 -7.02 -19.62 6.41
C ARG A 199 -6.20 -20.64 5.61
N ASN A 200 -6.82 -21.28 4.63
CA ASN A 200 -6.14 -22.25 3.77
C ASN A 200 -5.08 -21.60 2.88
N HIS A 201 -5.29 -20.34 2.48
CA HIS A 201 -4.33 -19.59 1.68
C HIS A 201 -3.12 -19.15 2.53
N MET A 202 -3.39 -18.72 3.76
CA MET A 202 -2.34 -18.39 4.75
C MET A 202 -1.47 -19.61 5.07
N GLN A 203 -2.09 -20.77 5.29
CA GLN A 203 -1.35 -22.01 5.56
C GLN A 203 -0.47 -22.44 4.37
N LYS A 204 -0.98 -22.32 3.14
CA LYS A 204 -0.20 -22.66 1.94
C LYS A 204 1.06 -21.79 1.80
N LEU A 205 0.95 -20.48 2.04
CA LEU A 205 2.11 -19.57 2.01
C LEU A 205 3.08 -19.80 3.17
N ALA A 206 2.59 -20.20 4.35
CA ALA A 206 3.44 -20.57 5.48
C ALA A 206 4.24 -21.87 5.24
N ILE A 207 3.72 -22.77 4.39
CA ILE A 207 4.35 -24.07 4.07
C ILE A 207 5.32 -23.97 2.89
N GLN A 208 5.16 -22.98 1.99
CA GLN A 208 6.09 -22.85 0.86
C GLN A 208 7.48 -22.46 1.37
N PRO A 209 8.53 -23.26 1.07
CA PRO A 209 9.88 -22.88 1.40
C PRO A 209 10.21 -21.58 0.67
N LYS A 210 10.80 -20.61 1.37
CA LYS A 210 11.36 -19.42 0.73
C LYS A 210 12.41 -19.92 -0.26
N SER A 211 12.22 -19.65 -1.54
CA SER A 211 13.20 -19.97 -2.58
C SER A 211 14.48 -19.18 -2.29
N GLU A 212 15.54 -19.91 -1.96
CA GLU A 212 16.92 -19.43 -1.81
C GLU A 212 17.48 -18.73 -3.06
#